data_AF-A0A941VZ76-F1
#
_entry.id   AF-A0A941VZ76-F1
#
_cell.length_a   1.000
_cell.length_b   1.000
_cell.length_c   1.000
_cell.angle_alpha   90.00
_cell.angle_beta   90.00
_cell.angle_gamma   90.00
#
_symmetry.space_group_name_H-M   'P 1'
#
loop_
_entity.id
_entity.type
_entity.pdbx_description
1 polymer ?
#
loop_
_entity_poly.entity_id
_entity_poly.type
_entity_poly.pdbx_seq_one_letter_code
_entity_poly.pdbx_strand_id
1 'polypeptide(L)' 'KITLDRGLDIFQRYDSGPFSLAQAMQEARLTRGAEVSYLKIG' A
#
# COMPACT_ATOMS: atom_id res chain seq x y z
N LYS A 1 7.30 -16.15 4.10
CA LYS A 1 7.36 -14.94 4.93
C LYS A 1 7.50 -13.72 4.02
N ILE A 2 6.65 -12.72 4.21
CA ILE A 2 6.73 -11.43 3.52
C ILE A 2 7.07 -10.37 4.56
N THR A 3 7.97 -9.46 4.23
CA THR A 3 8.31 -8.31 5.06
C THR A 3 8.22 -7.04 4.24
N LEU A 4 7.63 -6.00 4.82
CA LEU A 4 7.58 -4.66 4.28
C LEU A 4 8.27 -3.75 5.29
N ASP A 5 9.25 -2.97 4.85
CA ASP A 5 10.05 -2.06 5.70
C ASP A 5 9.19 -1.04 6.47
N ARG A 6 8.09 -0.57 5.85
CA ARG A 6 7.10 0.33 6.44
C ARG A 6 5.86 -0.37 7.04
N GLY A 7 5.85 -1.70 7.07
CA GLY A 7 4.66 -2.47 7.46
C GLY A 7 3.50 -2.27 6.46
N LEU A 8 2.28 -2.09 6.97
CA LEU A 8 1.08 -1.88 6.13
C LEU A 8 0.79 -0.40 5.81
N ASP A 9 1.46 0.55 6.46
CA ASP A 9 1.29 1.99 6.22
C ASP A 9 2.13 2.49 5.03
N ILE A 10 1.92 1.88 3.86
CA ILE A 10 2.69 2.18 2.65
C ILE A 10 2.03 3.21 1.73
N PHE A 11 0.75 3.52 1.92
CA PHE A 11 0.04 4.42 1.01
C PHE A 11 0.33 5.89 1.31
N GLN A 12 0.34 6.71 0.26
CA GLN A 12 0.37 8.16 0.41
C GLN A 12 -1.01 8.67 0.83
N ARG A 13 -1.05 9.91 1.35
CA ARG A 13 -2.33 10.61 1.52
C ARG A 13 -2.94 10.81 0.14
N TYR A 14 -4.24 10.55 0.03
CA TYR A 14 -5.04 10.76 -1.17
C TYR A 14 -6.26 11.61 -0.84
N ASP A 15 -6.89 12.17 -1.87
CA ASP A 15 -8.11 12.96 -1.72
C ASP A 15 -9.34 12.05 -1.56
N SER A 16 -10.07 12.25 -0.47
CA SER A 16 -11.27 11.48 -0.10
C SER A 16 -12.55 12.20 -0.53
N GLY A 17 -13.62 11.45 -0.81
CA GLY A 17 -14.92 12.00 -1.16
C GLY A 17 -15.89 10.96 -1.72
N PRO A 18 -17.18 11.32 -1.91
CA PRO A 18 -18.23 10.38 -2.34
C PRO A 18 -17.94 9.66 -3.66
N PHE A 19 -17.15 10.28 -4.54
CA PHE A 19 -16.76 9.74 -5.84
C PHE A 19 -15.26 9.47 -5.97
N SER A 20 -14.53 9.41 -4.84
CA SER A 20 -13.08 9.16 -4.86
C SER A 20 -12.79 7.69 -5.13
N LEU A 21 -12.18 7.41 -6.29
CA LEU A 21 -11.74 6.06 -6.65
C LEU A 21 -10.65 5.54 -5.71
N ALA A 22 -9.70 6.40 -5.34
CA ALA A 22 -8.65 6.05 -4.39
C ALA A 22 -9.22 5.73 -2.99
N GLN A 23 -10.34 6.33 -2.60
CA GLN A 23 -11.03 5.93 -1.36
C GLN A 23 -11.61 4.52 -1.48
N ALA A 24 -12.26 4.20 -2.60
CA ALA A 24 -12.93 2.92 -2.83
C ALA A 24 -11.97 1.75 -3.11
N MET A 25 -10.82 1.99 -3.75
CA MET A 25 -9.91 0.94 -4.23
C MET A 25 -8.46 1.24 -3.84
N GLN A 26 -7.76 0.25 -3.28
CA GLN A 26 -6.35 0.40 -2.87
C GLN A 26 -5.41 0.43 -4.07
N GLU A 27 -5.76 -0.28 -5.14
CA GLU A 27 -5.01 -0.36 -6.41
C GLU A 27 -4.93 1.01 -7.11
N ALA A 28 -5.84 1.93 -6.78
CA ALA A 28 -5.83 3.31 -7.26
C ALA A 28 -4.99 4.27 -6.39
N ARG A 29 -4.37 3.79 -5.30
CA ARG A 29 -3.57 4.61 -4.38
C ARG A 29 -2.09 4.54 -4.72
N LEU A 30 -1.42 5.69 -4.70
CA LEU A 30 0.03 5.75 -4.76
C LEU A 30 0.64 5.26 -3.45
N THR A 31 1.77 4.57 -3.55
CA THR A 31 2.57 4.15 -2.39
C THR A 31 3.72 5.13 -2.15
N ARG A 32 4.14 5.25 -0.89
CA ARG A 32 5.46 5.76 -0.52
C ARG A 32 6.50 4.76 -1.01
N GLY A 33 7.74 5.21 -1.22
CA GLY A 33 8.85 4.27 -1.45
C GLY A 33 8.93 3.27 -0.31
N ALA A 34 8.72 2.00 -0.62
CA ALA A 34 8.68 0.89 0.33
C ALA A 34 9.43 -0.31 -0.27
N GLU A 35 10.18 -1.02 0.57
CA GLU A 35 10.89 -2.22 0.21
C GLU A 35 10.06 -3.44 0.58
N VAL A 36 9.86 -4.34 -0.39
CA VAL A 36 9.13 -5.59 -0.20
C VAL A 36 10.08 -6.76 -0.38
N SER A 37 10.20 -7.56 0.67
CA SER A 37 11.05 -8.75 0.68
C SER A 37 10.18 -10.01 0.88
N TYR A 38 10.49 -11.05 0.10
CA TYR A 38 9.83 -12.34 0.18
C TYR A 38 10.85 -13.44 0.44
N LEU A 39 10.57 -14.26 1.46
CA LEU A 39 11.33 -15.46 1.79
C LEU A 39 10.39 -16.66 1.77
N LYS A 40 10.61 -17.59 0.84
CA LYS A 40 9.92 -18.89 0.85
C LYS A 40 10.40 -19.69 2.08
N ILE A 41 9.48 -20.15 2.91
CA ILE A 41 9.79 -21.04 4.03
C ILE A 41 9.35 -22.44 3.61
N GLY A 42 10.25 -23.41 3.76
CA GLY A 42 10.00 -24.83 3.49
C GLY A 42 9.27 -25.52 4.62
#